data_AF-A0A1L7X4Y2-F1
#
_entry.id   AF-A0A1L7X4Y2-F1
#
_cell.length_a   1.000
_cell.length_b   1.000
_cell.length_c   1.000
_cell.angle_alpha   90.00
_cell.angle_beta   90.00
_cell.angle_gamma   90.00
#
_symmetry.space_group_name_H-M   'P 1'
#
loop_
_entity.id
_entity.type
_entity.pdbx_description
1 polymer ?
#
loop_
_entity_poly.entity_id
_entity_poly.type
_entity_poly.pdbx_seq_one_letter_code
_entity_poly.pdbx_strand_id
1 'polypeptide(L)'
;MIKQLCLATCEPELEKTFDHIFSFPSDNVQFKVKYQGKNVTGNVVSQVMVLTSTVWNKILFPPWVSESSSPTTTMKEIDFSEDDGDAILILLQIIHLRFCDDWMAVKRSGLDRPTTRFKWLYIAWAFGSIEIFTSLTKEMVLEGVNPSADSREFNFNQFKCLHIPSGVVVPDKIVEMILIVRAEAIEQLLEIFHAVVKKY
;
A
#
# COMPACT_ATOMS: atom_id res chain seq x y z
N MET A 1 -55.14 25.97 -22.94
CA MET A 1 -54.64 26.77 -21.79
C MET A 1 -54.63 25.83 -20.58
N ILE A 2 -53.56 25.47 -19.88
CA ILE A 2 -52.15 25.87 -19.79
C ILE A 2 -51.39 24.58 -19.43
N LYS A 3 -50.33 24.20 -20.16
CA LYS A 3 -49.41 23.12 -19.74
C LYS A 3 -48.43 23.73 -18.73
N GLN A 4 -48.51 23.29 -17.48
CA GLN A 4 -47.66 23.76 -16.40
C GLN A 4 -46.34 22.97 -16.41
N LEU A 5 -45.25 23.73 -16.45
CA LEU A 5 -43.85 23.34 -16.34
C LEU A 5 -43.61 22.53 -15.05
N CYS A 6 -43.03 21.34 -15.16
CA CYS A 6 -42.21 20.76 -14.09
C CYS A 6 -40.76 20.80 -14.58
N LEU A 7 -40.05 21.87 -14.20
CA LEU A 7 -38.59 21.91 -14.27
C LEU A 7 -38.06 20.97 -13.20
N ALA A 8 -37.45 19.87 -13.63
CA ALA A 8 -36.62 19.04 -12.76
C ALA A 8 -35.42 19.90 -12.33
N THR A 9 -35.38 20.32 -11.08
CA THR A 9 -34.18 20.82 -10.45
C THR A 9 -33.21 19.65 -10.32
N CYS A 10 -32.25 19.56 -11.25
CA CYS A 10 -31.00 18.82 -11.01
C CYS A 10 -30.31 19.51 -9.82
N GLU A 11 -30.37 18.89 -8.64
CA GLU A 11 -29.42 19.20 -7.58
C GLU A 11 -28.00 18.90 -8.12
N PRO A 12 -27.04 19.82 -7.98
CA PRO A 12 -25.66 19.51 -8.28
C PRO A 12 -25.20 18.44 -7.30
N GLU A 13 -24.76 17.28 -7.81
CA GLU A 13 -24.06 16.29 -7.00
C GLU A 13 -22.89 16.98 -6.30
N LEU A 14 -23.00 17.18 -4.99
CA LEU A 14 -21.92 17.70 -4.18
C LEU A 14 -20.76 16.72 -4.34
N GLU A 15 -19.72 17.10 -5.10
CA GLU A 15 -18.58 16.23 -5.34
C GLU A 15 -18.02 15.81 -3.98
N LYS A 16 -18.24 14.54 -3.62
CA LYS A 16 -17.65 13.98 -2.40
C LYS A 16 -16.14 14.03 -2.57
N THR A 17 -15.51 14.97 -1.88
CA THR A 17 -14.06 15.07 -1.74
C THR A 17 -13.63 14.18 -0.59
N PHE A 18 -12.59 13.40 -0.82
CA PHE A 18 -12.03 12.51 0.20
C PHE A 18 -10.88 13.17 0.97
N ASP A 19 -10.58 14.44 0.71
CA ASP A 19 -9.45 15.16 1.31
C ASP A 19 -9.50 15.13 2.85
N HIS A 20 -10.71 15.14 3.42
CA HIS A 20 -10.92 15.13 4.87
C HIS A 20 -10.41 13.84 5.55
N ILE A 21 -10.48 12.68 4.91
CA ILE A 21 -9.96 11.42 5.49
C ILE A 21 -8.43 11.31 5.41
N PHE A 22 -7.80 12.12 4.55
CA PHE A 22 -6.35 12.19 4.35
C PHE A 22 -5.71 13.44 5.01
N SER A 23 -6.50 14.22 5.77
CA SER A 23 -6.05 15.42 6.45
C SER A 23 -5.73 15.18 7.93
N PHE A 24 -4.49 15.48 8.33
CA PHE A 24 -4.00 15.34 9.70
C PHE A 24 -3.60 16.73 10.26
N PRO A 25 -3.81 17.01 11.57
CA PRO A 25 -3.84 18.37 12.13
C PRO A 25 -2.48 19.11 12.22
N SER A 26 -1.43 18.61 11.58
CA SER A 26 -0.12 19.28 11.49
C SER A 26 0.51 18.91 10.15
N ASP A 27 1.01 19.91 9.41
CA ASP A 27 0.93 19.94 7.94
C ASP A 27 2.24 20.37 7.25
N ASN A 28 3.37 19.77 7.63
CA ASN A 28 4.65 20.08 6.97
C ASN A 28 4.95 19.24 5.71
N VAL A 29 4.12 18.24 5.41
CA VAL A 29 4.22 17.41 4.20
C VAL A 29 2.86 17.28 3.54
N GLN A 30 2.79 17.60 2.25
CA GLN A 30 1.63 17.32 1.40
C GLN A 30 1.85 16.00 0.67
N PHE A 31 0.78 15.27 0.42
CA PHE A 31 0.82 14.14 -0.50
C PHE A 31 -0.37 14.12 -1.45
N LYS A 32 -0.16 13.49 -2.59
CA LYS A 32 -1.19 13.19 -3.60
C LYS A 32 -1.42 11.70 -3.65
N VAL A 33 -2.67 11.27 -3.70
CA VAL A 33 -3.02 9.84 -3.79
C VAL A 33 -4.26 9.66 -4.65
N LYS A 34 -4.36 8.53 -5.35
CA LYS A 34 -5.59 8.17 -6.07
C LYS A 34 -6.46 7.28 -5.20
N TYR A 35 -7.61 7.81 -4.76
CA TYR A 35 -8.57 7.09 -3.92
C TYR A 35 -9.91 6.95 -4.62
N GLN A 36 -10.39 5.71 -4.79
CA GLN A 36 -11.65 5.41 -5.50
C GLN A 36 -11.73 6.08 -6.88
N GLY A 37 -10.60 6.12 -7.61
CA GLY A 37 -10.52 6.72 -8.95
C GLY A 37 -10.36 8.25 -8.97
N LYS A 38 -10.44 8.93 -7.83
CA LYS A 38 -10.27 10.39 -7.71
C LYS A 38 -8.89 10.73 -7.16
N ASN A 39 -8.31 11.82 -7.63
CA ASN A 39 -7.09 12.38 -7.04
C ASN A 39 -7.48 13.13 -5.77
N VAL A 40 -6.78 12.82 -4.69
CA VAL A 40 -7.01 13.35 -3.35
C VAL A 40 -5.70 13.92 -2.85
N THR A 41 -5.78 15.08 -2.22
CA THR A 41 -4.64 15.67 -1.53
C THR A 41 -4.82 15.55 -0.03
N GLY A 42 -3.72 15.29 0.67
CA GLY A 42 -3.70 15.19 2.12
C GLY A 42 -2.44 15.80 2.70
N ASN A 43 -2.47 16.03 4.01
CA ASN A 43 -1.35 16.62 4.74
C ASN A 43 -1.01 15.73 5.94
N VAL A 44 0.29 15.45 6.13
CA VAL A 44 0.82 14.61 7.23
C VAL A 44 1.98 15.30 7.94
N VAL A 45 2.29 14.79 9.13
CA VAL A 45 3.41 15.28 9.96
C VAL A 45 4.66 14.45 9.68
N SER A 46 5.68 15.06 9.07
CA SER A 46 6.94 14.38 8.74
C SER A 46 7.59 13.71 9.96
N GLN A 47 7.53 14.36 11.12
CA GLN A 47 8.11 13.82 12.36
C GLN A 47 7.45 12.51 12.78
N VAL A 48 6.11 12.42 12.67
CA VAL A 48 5.37 11.19 13.01
C VAL A 48 5.69 10.08 12.01
N MET A 49 5.78 10.42 10.72
CA MET A 49 6.19 9.48 9.68
C MET A 49 7.60 8.92 9.94
N VAL A 50 8.57 9.77 10.30
CA VAL A 50 9.95 9.34 10.60
C VAL A 50 10.06 8.53 11.89
N LEU A 51 9.31 8.90 12.94
CA LEU A 51 9.29 8.14 14.19
C LEU A 51 8.72 6.73 14.02
N THR A 52 7.80 6.56 13.08
CA THR A 52 7.13 5.27 12.84
C THR A 52 7.90 4.34 11.92
N SER A 53 8.78 4.86 11.06
CA SER A 53 9.63 4.01 10.21
C SER A 53 10.90 4.70 9.72
N THR A 54 12.00 3.94 9.73
CA THR A 54 13.27 4.36 9.12
C THR A 54 13.17 4.48 7.59
N VAL A 55 12.20 3.82 6.95
CA VAL A 55 11.91 3.97 5.51
C VAL A 55 11.43 5.40 5.23
N TRP A 56 10.47 5.88 6.02
CA TRP A 56 9.98 7.26 5.92
C TRP A 56 11.07 8.28 6.18
N ASN A 57 12.01 8.01 7.07
CA ASN A 57 13.18 8.86 7.27
C ASN A 57 13.98 9.03 5.98
N LYS A 58 14.28 7.94 5.27
CA LYS A 58 15.03 7.98 4.01
C LYS A 58 14.24 8.66 2.88
N ILE A 59 12.92 8.48 2.84
CA ILE A 59 12.04 9.12 1.84
C ILE A 59 11.93 10.64 2.10
N LEU A 60 11.76 11.04 3.36
CA LEU A 60 11.58 12.43 3.77
C LEU A 60 12.90 13.19 3.86
N PHE A 61 14.00 12.52 4.16
CA PHE A 61 15.33 13.11 4.34
C PHE A 61 16.38 12.28 3.58
N PRO A 62 16.34 12.31 2.24
CA PRO A 62 17.25 11.53 1.43
C PRO A 62 18.72 12.00 1.59
N PRO A 63 19.68 11.09 1.80
CA PRO A 63 21.08 11.44 2.06
C PRO A 63 21.82 12.05 0.85
N TRP A 64 21.24 12.03 -0.35
CA TRP A 64 21.83 12.56 -1.58
C TRP A 64 21.47 14.02 -1.87
N VAL A 65 20.65 14.66 -1.04
CA VAL A 65 20.33 16.10 -1.17
C VAL A 65 21.36 16.88 -0.37
N SER A 66 22.33 17.48 -1.07
CA SER A 66 23.36 18.31 -0.44
C SER A 66 22.74 19.43 0.38
N GLU A 67 23.21 19.58 1.62
CA GLU A 67 22.76 20.57 2.62
C GLU A 67 22.90 22.05 2.19
N SER A 68 23.36 22.31 0.97
CA SER A 68 23.56 23.66 0.41
C SER A 68 22.25 24.39 0.06
N SER A 69 21.10 23.72 0.04
CA SER A 69 19.80 24.40 0.05
C SER A 69 19.39 24.64 1.51
N SER A 70 19.43 25.90 1.95
CA SER A 70 18.91 26.35 3.24
C SER A 70 17.56 25.69 3.59
N PRO A 71 17.25 25.47 4.89
CA PRO A 71 15.97 24.92 5.35
C PRO A 71 14.86 25.95 5.11
N THR A 72 14.50 26.12 3.86
CA THR A 72 13.34 26.90 3.46
C THR A 72 12.16 26.00 3.76
N THR A 73 11.19 26.52 4.51
CA THR A 73 9.90 25.88 4.85
C THR A 73 9.03 25.69 3.60
N THR A 74 9.60 25.16 2.52
CA THR A 74 8.87 24.71 1.35
C THR A 74 8.26 23.38 1.72
N MET A 75 6.94 23.39 1.89
CA MET A 75 6.10 22.20 2.08
C MET A 75 6.57 21.09 1.13
N LYS A 76 6.96 19.94 1.67
CA LYS A 76 7.47 18.83 0.86
C LYS A 76 6.28 18.05 0.31
N GLU A 77 6.25 17.82 -1.00
CA GLU A 77 5.18 17.08 -1.67
C GLU A 77 5.64 15.64 -1.97
N ILE A 78 4.77 14.65 -1.71
CA ILE A 78 4.99 13.24 -2.05
C ILE A 78 3.85 12.73 -2.94
N ASP A 79 4.17 12.09 -4.05
CA ASP A 79 3.18 11.56 -4.99
C ASP A 79 3.02 10.04 -4.82
N PHE A 80 1.82 9.61 -4.45
CA PHE A 80 1.33 8.23 -4.35
C PHE A 80 0.17 7.97 -5.32
N SER A 81 0.07 8.72 -6.42
CA SER A 81 -1.02 8.57 -7.40
C SER A 81 -1.04 7.20 -8.10
N GLU A 82 0.08 6.47 -8.07
CA GLU A 82 0.25 5.13 -8.62
C GLU A 82 0.06 4.00 -7.59
N ASP A 83 -0.02 4.33 -6.30
CA ASP A 83 -0.22 3.37 -5.21
C ASP A 83 -1.71 3.08 -4.94
N ASP A 84 -1.98 1.97 -4.22
CA ASP A 84 -3.33 1.66 -3.74
C ASP A 84 -3.75 2.63 -2.64
N GLY A 85 -4.68 3.53 -2.96
CA GLY A 85 -5.16 4.55 -2.03
C GLY A 85 -5.77 4.01 -0.74
N ASP A 86 -6.36 2.81 -0.73
CA ASP A 86 -6.80 2.20 0.54
C ASP A 86 -5.59 1.85 1.40
N ALA A 87 -4.56 1.23 0.81
CA ALA A 87 -3.35 0.85 1.53
C ALA A 87 -2.66 2.06 2.16
N ILE A 88 -2.54 3.15 1.39
CA ILE A 88 -2.00 4.43 1.88
C ILE A 88 -2.86 4.99 3.02
N LEU A 89 -4.19 5.00 2.88
CA LEU A 89 -5.08 5.47 3.94
C LEU A 89 -4.89 4.68 5.23
N ILE A 90 -4.84 3.35 5.13
CA ILE A 90 -4.64 2.46 6.28
C ILE A 90 -3.28 2.75 6.93
N LEU A 91 -2.23 2.86 6.12
CA LEU A 91 -0.88 3.15 6.59
C LEU A 91 -0.83 4.46 7.37
N LEU A 92 -1.40 5.54 6.81
CA LEU A 92 -1.46 6.84 7.45
C LEU A 92 -2.30 6.83 8.72
N GLN A 93 -3.42 6.09 8.74
CA GLN A 93 -4.22 5.90 9.94
C GLN A 93 -3.44 5.21 11.05
N ILE A 94 -2.69 4.15 10.74
CA ILE A 94 -1.84 3.46 11.71
C ILE A 94 -0.75 4.41 12.23
N ILE A 95 -0.07 5.12 11.34
CA ILE A 95 1.01 6.07 11.69
C ILE A 95 0.50 7.15 12.65
N HIS A 96 -0.68 7.70 12.39
CA HIS A 96 -1.30 8.72 13.22
C HIS A 96 -2.16 8.16 14.37
N LEU A 97 -2.12 6.84 14.62
CA LEU A 97 -2.89 6.15 15.65
C LEU A 97 -4.41 6.45 15.58
N ARG A 98 -4.93 6.72 14.38
CA ARG A 98 -6.35 6.97 14.13
C ARG A 98 -7.09 5.66 13.95
N PHE A 99 -7.29 4.97 15.07
CA PHE A 99 -8.11 3.77 15.10
C PHE A 99 -9.55 4.14 15.46
N CYS A 100 -10.40 4.40 14.47
CA CYS A 100 -11.85 4.50 14.72
C CYS A 100 -12.44 3.11 15.05
N ASP A 101 -13.51 2.99 15.82
CA ASP A 101 -14.06 1.66 16.12
C ASP A 101 -14.68 0.98 14.89
N ASP A 102 -15.11 1.75 13.88
CA ASP A 102 -15.77 1.23 12.67
C ASP A 102 -14.81 0.54 11.68
N TRP A 103 -13.55 0.97 11.55
CA TRP A 103 -12.65 0.43 10.51
C TRP A 103 -12.13 -0.98 10.84
N MET A 104 -12.05 -1.35 12.12
CA MET A 104 -11.67 -2.71 12.55
C MET A 104 -12.79 -3.73 12.31
N ALA A 105 -14.05 -3.30 12.46
CA ALA A 105 -15.22 -4.15 12.25
C ALA A 105 -15.39 -4.55 10.77
N VAL A 106 -15.14 -3.61 9.85
CA VAL A 106 -15.21 -3.86 8.40
C VAL A 106 -14.04 -4.71 7.89
N LYS A 107 -12.88 -4.67 8.55
CA LYS A 107 -11.68 -5.38 8.08
C LYS A 107 -11.50 -6.79 8.62
N ARG A 108 -11.90 -7.10 9.85
CA ARG A 108 -11.80 -8.48 10.38
C ARG A 108 -12.63 -9.48 9.57
N SER A 109 -13.73 -9.02 8.97
CA SER A 109 -14.56 -9.84 8.08
C SER A 109 -14.01 -9.95 6.64
N GLY A 110 -13.03 -9.12 6.26
CA GLY A 110 -12.44 -9.05 4.92
C GLY A 110 -11.02 -9.61 4.79
N LEU A 111 -10.39 -10.03 5.90
CA LEU A 111 -9.02 -10.57 5.92
C LEU A 111 -8.87 -11.85 5.06
N ASP A 112 -9.98 -12.52 4.75
CA ASP A 112 -10.02 -13.70 3.88
C ASP A 112 -9.81 -13.39 2.38
N ARG A 113 -9.83 -12.11 1.96
CA ARG A 113 -9.67 -11.78 0.53
C ARG A 113 -8.19 -11.67 0.14
N PRO A 114 -7.77 -12.24 -1.02
CA PRO A 114 -6.40 -12.15 -1.55
C PRO A 114 -5.87 -10.72 -1.66
N THR A 115 -6.74 -9.76 -1.98
CA THR A 115 -6.41 -8.33 -2.10
C THR A 115 -5.97 -7.71 -0.77
N THR A 116 -6.34 -8.30 0.35
CA THR A 116 -5.98 -7.82 1.69
C THR A 116 -4.53 -8.17 2.03
N ARG A 117 -4.01 -9.29 1.54
CA ARG A 117 -2.64 -9.75 1.84
C ARG A 117 -1.57 -8.86 1.20
N PHE A 118 -1.78 -8.42 -0.04
CA PHE A 118 -0.90 -7.45 -0.71
C PHE A 118 -0.87 -6.10 0.02
N LYS A 119 -2.03 -5.62 0.52
CA LYS A 119 -2.11 -4.40 1.33
C LYS A 119 -1.30 -4.54 2.62
N TRP A 120 -1.40 -5.69 3.30
CA TRP A 120 -0.60 -5.96 4.49
C TRP A 120 0.89 -6.13 4.20
N LEU A 121 1.24 -6.69 3.04
CA LEU A 121 2.64 -6.80 2.61
C LEU A 121 3.26 -5.40 2.44
N TYR A 122 2.55 -4.48 1.79
CA TYR A 122 2.97 -3.08 1.66
C TYR A 122 3.08 -2.38 3.02
N ILE A 123 2.11 -2.58 3.91
CA ILE A 123 2.13 -2.02 5.27
C ILE A 123 3.34 -2.56 6.04
N ALA A 124 3.55 -3.88 6.05
CA ALA A 124 4.69 -4.51 6.73
C ALA A 124 6.03 -3.99 6.19
N TRP A 125 6.13 -3.81 4.88
CA TRP A 125 7.26 -3.16 4.24
C TRP A 125 7.47 -1.72 4.71
N ALA A 126 6.43 -0.89 4.66
CA ALA A 126 6.51 0.52 5.01
C ALA A 126 6.93 0.73 6.47
N PHE A 127 6.51 -0.16 7.38
CA PHE A 127 6.92 -0.17 8.79
C PHE A 127 8.28 -0.85 9.03
N GLY A 128 8.90 -1.46 8.03
CA GLY A 128 10.13 -2.23 8.20
C GLY A 128 9.96 -3.48 9.07
N SER A 129 8.73 -4.02 9.16
CA SER A 129 8.43 -5.24 9.91
C SER A 129 8.80 -6.47 9.09
N ILE A 130 10.08 -6.82 9.13
CA ILE A 130 10.65 -7.93 8.35
C ILE A 130 9.95 -9.26 8.65
N GLU A 131 9.57 -9.51 9.91
CA GLU A 131 8.90 -10.76 10.32
C GLU A 131 7.53 -10.92 9.67
N ILE A 132 6.67 -9.89 9.75
CA ILE A 132 5.33 -9.90 9.14
C ILE A 132 5.45 -9.98 7.61
N PHE A 133 6.37 -9.20 7.03
CA PHE A 133 6.63 -9.23 5.59
C PHE A 133 7.06 -10.63 5.12
N THR A 134 7.98 -11.28 5.84
CA THR A 134 8.46 -12.62 5.51
C THR A 134 7.35 -13.64 5.64
N SER A 135 6.56 -13.57 6.71
CA SER A 135 5.43 -14.47 6.93
C SER A 135 4.40 -14.36 5.81
N LEU A 136 3.98 -13.14 5.47
CA LEU A 136 3.02 -12.89 4.39
C LEU A 136 3.57 -13.33 3.03
N THR A 137 4.84 -13.05 2.75
CA THR A 137 5.47 -13.47 1.49
C THR A 137 5.52 -15.00 1.39
N LYS A 138 5.93 -15.70 2.46
CA LYS A 138 5.94 -17.17 2.50
C LYS A 138 4.55 -17.73 2.27
N GLU A 139 3.55 -17.22 2.98
CA GLU A 139 2.16 -17.63 2.81
C GLU A 139 1.68 -17.41 1.36
N MET A 140 1.94 -16.24 0.77
CA MET A 140 1.53 -15.92 -0.60
C MET A 140 2.24 -16.79 -1.66
N VAL A 141 3.51 -17.14 -1.44
CA VAL A 141 4.29 -18.02 -2.34
C VAL A 141 3.83 -19.47 -2.21
N LEU A 142 3.60 -19.95 -0.99
CA LEU A 142 3.24 -21.34 -0.70
C LEU A 142 1.77 -21.65 -1.02
N GLU A 143 0.84 -20.73 -0.72
CA GLU A 143 -0.57 -20.92 -1.04
C GLU A 143 -0.88 -20.74 -2.52
N GLY A 144 0.11 -20.28 -3.31
CA GLY A 144 -0.02 -20.08 -4.75
C GLY A 144 -1.27 -19.28 -5.04
N VAL A 145 -1.31 -18.01 -4.63
CA VAL A 145 -2.49 -17.13 -4.79
C VAL A 145 -3.01 -17.25 -6.23
N ASN A 146 -4.08 -18.01 -6.41
CA ASN A 146 -4.94 -17.96 -7.59
C ASN A 146 -5.97 -16.87 -7.26
N PRO A 147 -5.81 -15.64 -7.77
CA PRO A 147 -6.67 -14.51 -7.39
C PRO A 147 -8.11 -14.63 -7.93
N SER A 148 -8.53 -15.78 -8.46
CA SER A 148 -9.91 -16.02 -8.89
C SER A 148 -10.20 -17.52 -8.89
N ALA A 149 -11.33 -17.94 -8.30
CA ALA A 149 -11.90 -19.27 -8.53
C ALA A 149 -12.33 -19.48 -9.99
N ASP A 150 -12.32 -18.42 -10.81
CA ASP A 150 -12.84 -18.38 -12.18
C ASP A 150 -11.77 -18.25 -13.26
N SER A 151 -10.48 -18.09 -12.91
CA SER A 151 -9.40 -18.00 -13.89
C SER A 151 -8.22 -18.86 -13.49
N ARG A 152 -7.90 -19.85 -14.34
CA ARG A 152 -6.74 -20.75 -14.22
C ARG A 152 -5.41 -20.08 -14.59
N GLU A 153 -5.37 -18.76 -14.79
CA GLU A 153 -4.15 -18.08 -15.20
C GLU A 153 -3.57 -17.21 -14.09
N PHE A 154 -2.36 -17.61 -13.67
CA PHE A 154 -1.49 -16.88 -12.77
C PHE A 154 -1.00 -15.60 -13.47
N ASN A 155 -1.69 -14.48 -13.27
CA ASN A 155 -1.31 -13.22 -13.92
C ASN A 155 -0.23 -12.49 -13.09
N PHE A 156 1.04 -12.71 -13.44
CA PHE A 156 2.17 -11.99 -12.84
C PHE A 156 2.06 -10.46 -12.94
N ASN A 157 1.19 -9.92 -13.81
CA ASN A 157 0.94 -8.48 -13.84
C ASN A 157 0.24 -7.94 -12.58
N GLN A 158 -0.30 -8.77 -11.68
CA GLN A 158 -0.85 -8.30 -10.41
C GLN A 158 0.23 -7.83 -9.42
N PHE A 159 1.47 -8.31 -9.55
CA PHE A 159 2.60 -7.76 -8.81
C PHE A 159 3.00 -6.33 -9.25
N LYS A 160 2.44 -5.81 -10.35
CA LYS A 160 2.62 -4.39 -10.74
C LYS A 160 2.03 -3.39 -9.74
N CYS A 161 1.20 -3.84 -8.79
CA CYS A 161 0.66 -2.97 -7.75
C CYS A 161 1.68 -2.55 -6.67
N LEU A 162 2.88 -3.13 -6.67
CA LEU A 162 4.05 -2.51 -6.02
C LEU A 162 4.78 -1.65 -7.05
N HIS A 163 4.18 -0.53 -7.44
CA HIS A 163 4.96 0.50 -8.12
C HIS A 163 5.85 1.15 -7.07
N ILE A 164 7.10 0.68 -6.98
CA ILE A 164 8.10 1.34 -6.15
C ILE A 164 8.40 2.67 -6.86
N PRO A 165 8.11 3.84 -6.25
CA PRO A 165 8.27 5.12 -6.93
C PRO A 165 9.68 5.22 -7.52
N SER A 166 9.78 5.71 -8.76
CA SER A 166 11.06 5.86 -9.44
C SER A 166 12.05 6.66 -8.57
N GLY A 167 13.13 6.02 -8.12
CA GLY A 167 14.13 6.62 -7.20
C GLY A 167 14.05 6.16 -5.75
N VAL A 168 13.03 5.39 -5.36
CA VAL A 168 13.00 4.71 -4.06
C VAL A 168 13.88 3.45 -4.14
N VAL A 169 15.01 3.49 -3.43
CA VAL A 169 15.88 2.33 -3.29
C VAL A 169 15.13 1.27 -2.49
N VAL A 170 14.80 0.16 -3.14
CA VAL A 170 14.32 -1.05 -2.45
C VAL A 170 15.35 -1.40 -1.39
N PRO A 171 14.99 -1.50 -0.10
CA PRO A 171 15.96 -1.82 0.94
C PRO A 171 16.79 -3.05 0.54
N ASP A 172 18.11 -2.88 0.54
CA ASP A 172 19.06 -3.98 0.38
C ASP A 172 18.64 -5.08 1.36
N LYS A 173 18.40 -6.28 0.83
CA LYS A 173 17.85 -7.50 1.45
C LYS A 173 16.42 -7.87 1.09
N ILE A 174 15.54 -6.98 0.63
CA ILE A 174 14.16 -7.43 0.32
C ILE A 174 14.13 -8.31 -0.92
N VAL A 175 14.83 -7.89 -1.98
CA VAL A 175 14.98 -8.71 -3.19
C VAL A 175 15.68 -10.02 -2.83
N GLU A 176 16.72 -9.97 -2.00
CA GLU A 176 17.43 -11.14 -1.51
C GLU A 176 16.51 -12.07 -0.71
N MET A 177 15.66 -11.56 0.17
CA MET A 177 14.69 -12.34 0.93
C MET A 177 13.62 -12.96 0.03
N ILE A 178 13.12 -12.24 -0.96
CA ILE A 178 12.20 -12.80 -1.96
C ILE A 178 12.87 -13.95 -2.72
N LEU A 179 14.14 -13.77 -3.11
CA LEU A 179 14.92 -14.79 -3.80
C LEU A 179 15.21 -16.00 -2.91
N ILE A 180 15.55 -15.80 -1.63
CA ILE A 180 15.75 -16.86 -0.64
C ILE A 180 14.46 -17.66 -0.45
N VAL A 181 13.34 -16.98 -0.20
CA VAL A 181 12.04 -17.64 -0.01
C VAL A 181 11.64 -18.42 -1.27
N ARG A 182 11.91 -17.88 -2.46
CA ARG A 182 11.66 -18.57 -3.73
C ARG A 182 12.54 -19.80 -3.91
N ALA A 183 13.82 -19.73 -3.54
CA ALA A 183 14.74 -20.86 -3.59
C ALA A 183 14.29 -21.97 -2.62
N GLU A 184 13.96 -21.63 -1.37
CA GLU A 184 13.43 -22.57 -0.37
C GLU A 184 12.16 -23.28 -0.87
N ALA A 185 11.23 -22.54 -1.49
CA ALA A 185 10.00 -23.12 -2.04
C ALA A 185 10.26 -24.08 -3.21
N ILE A 186 11.23 -23.76 -4.09
CA ILE A 186 11.64 -24.64 -5.19
C ILE A 186 12.28 -25.93 -4.66
N GLU A 187 13.15 -25.83 -3.65
CA GLU A 187 13.77 -27.00 -3.02
C GLU A 187 12.72 -27.93 -2.39
N GLN A 188 11.74 -27.37 -1.66
CA GLN A 188 10.66 -28.17 -1.09
C GLN A 188 9.83 -28.89 -2.16
N LEU A 189 9.56 -28.24 -3.30
CA LEU A 189 8.88 -28.88 -4.42
C LEU A 189 9.72 -30.02 -5.02
N LEU A 190 11.03 -29.81 -5.20
CA LEU A 190 11.94 -30.83 -5.74
C LEU A 190 12.05 -32.05 -4.81
N GLU A 191 12.08 -31.84 -3.50
CA GLU A 191 12.06 -32.93 -2.51
C GLU A 191 10.82 -33.82 -2.64
N ILE A 192 9.65 -33.21 -2.88
CA ILE A 192 8.41 -33.98 -3.13
C ILE A 192 8.56 -34.84 -4.40
N PHE A 193 9.08 -34.28 -5.49
CA PHE A 193 9.30 -35.03 -6.73
C PHE A 193 10.32 -36.17 -6.54
N HIS A 194 11.44 -35.92 -5.88
CA HIS A 194 12.46 -36.93 -5.61
C HIS A 194 11.91 -38.08 -4.75
N ALA A 195 11.08 -37.77 -3.74
CA ALA A 195 10.43 -38.78 -2.91
C ALA A 195 9.49 -39.69 -3.74
N VAL A 196 8.77 -39.13 -4.72
CA VAL A 196 7.92 -39.91 -5.63
C VAL A 196 8.74 -40.79 -6.56
N VAL A 197 9.79 -40.24 -7.18
CA VAL A 197 10.64 -41.00 -8.11
C VAL A 197 11.31 -42.18 -7.42
N LYS A 198 11.83 -42.00 -6.19
CA LYS A 198 12.48 -43.06 -5.42
C LYS A 198 11.56 -44.24 -5.05
N LYS A 199 10.24 -44.06 -5.17
CA LYS A 199 9.25 -45.09 -4.88
C LYS A 199 9.07 -46.09 -6.05
N TYR A 200 9.52 -45.74 -7.25
CA TYR A 200 9.45 -46.57 -8.45
C TYR A 200 10.83 -47.09 -8.84
#